data_AF-A0A936C2G1-F1
#
_entry.id   AF-A0A936C2G1-F1
#
_cell.length_a   1.000
_cell.length_b   1.000
_cell.length_c   1.000
_cell.angle_alpha   90.00
_cell.angle_beta   90.00
_cell.angle_gamma   90.00
#
_symmetry.space_group_name_H-M   'P 1'
#
loop_
_entity.id
_entity.type
_entity.pdbx_description
1 polymer ?
#
loop_
_entity_poly.entity_id
_entity_poly.type
_entity_poly.pdbx_seq_one_letter_code
_entity_poly.pdbx_strand_id
1 'polypeptide(L)' 'MKPREKEPSISPTQLEMTKAMLSAAAQITSAMVTVTTEKNPAKICEAFRVIYKAIADTANPSPRKPA' A
#
# COMPACT_ATOMS: atom_id res chain seq x y z
N MET A 1 42.92 -13.00 -5.54
CA MET A 1 41.72 -12.18 -5.84
C MET A 1 40.68 -12.49 -4.78
N LYS A 2 40.27 -11.51 -3.95
CA LYS A 2 39.13 -11.68 -3.02
C LYS A 2 37.82 -11.71 -3.83
N PRO A 3 36.84 -12.56 -3.49
CA PRO A 3 35.53 -12.50 -4.12
C PRO A 3 34.91 -11.15 -3.79
N ARG A 4 34.49 -10.38 -4.81
CA ARG A 4 33.62 -9.22 -4.60
C ARG A 4 32.32 -9.74 -3.99
N GLU A 5 32.02 -9.32 -2.78
CA GLU A 5 30.71 -9.53 -2.15
C GLU A 5 29.67 -9.02 -3.14
N LYS A 6 28.80 -9.93 -3.63
CA LYS A 6 27.66 -9.54 -4.44
C LYS A 6 26.79 -8.67 -3.53
N GLU A 7 26.66 -7.38 -3.85
CA GLU A 7 25.69 -6.50 -3.22
C GLU A 7 24.32 -7.19 -3.18
N PRO A 8 23.54 -7.05 -2.09
CA PRO A 8 22.21 -7.62 -2.02
C PRO A 8 21.37 -7.02 -3.15
N SER A 9 21.06 -7.84 -4.15
CA SER A 9 20.21 -7.45 -5.28
C SER A 9 18.76 -7.50 -4.80
N ILE A 10 18.05 -6.37 -4.89
CA ILE A 10 16.60 -6.33 -4.63
C ILE A 10 15.93 -7.18 -5.70
N SER A 11 15.18 -8.20 -5.29
CA SER A 11 14.47 -9.04 -6.25
C SER A 11 13.33 -8.25 -6.92
N PRO A 12 12.96 -8.55 -8.18
CA PRO A 12 11.82 -7.91 -8.83
C PRO A 12 10.54 -7.99 -7.99
N THR A 13 10.32 -9.10 -7.29
CA THR A 13 9.21 -9.30 -6.35
C THR A 13 9.26 -8.32 -5.18
N GLN A 14 10.44 -8.10 -4.58
CA GLN A 14 10.59 -7.11 -3.51
C GLN A 14 10.28 -5.69 -4.01
N LEU A 15 10.69 -5.38 -5.25
CA LEU A 15 10.40 -4.08 -5.86
C LEU A 15 8.90 -3.88 -6.10
N GLU A 16 8.19 -4.90 -6.59
CA GLU A 16 6.73 -4.86 -6.79
C GLU A 16 5.98 -4.72 -5.47
N MET A 17 6.37 -5.47 -4.43
CA MET A 17 5.80 -5.34 -3.10
C MET A 17 6.01 -3.93 -2.54
N THR A 18 7.21 -3.36 -2.70
CA THR A 18 7.52 -2.00 -2.25
C THR A 18 6.63 -0.97 -2.94
N LYS A 19 6.43 -1.10 -4.26
CA LYS A 19 5.54 -0.22 -5.02
C LYS A 19 4.08 -0.33 -4.55
N ALA A 20 3.60 -1.55 -4.31
CA ALA A 20 2.24 -1.79 -3.81
C ALA A 20 2.05 -1.16 -2.41
N MET A 21 3.01 -1.33 -1.51
CA MET A 21 2.98 -0.75 -0.17
C MET A 21 2.99 0.78 -0.21
N LEU A 22 3.83 1.40 -1.06
CA LEU A 22 3.85 2.85 -1.23
C LEU A 22 2.53 3.39 -1.77
N SER A 23 1.92 2.69 -2.74
CA SER A 23 0.61 3.07 -3.27
C SER A 23 -0.49 3.00 -2.20
N ALA A 24 -0.50 1.94 -1.38
CA ALA A 24 -1.45 1.80 -0.28
C ALA A 24 -1.25 2.90 0.78
N ALA A 25 0.00 3.21 1.14
CA ALA A 25 0.32 4.27 2.10
C ALA A 25 -0.17 5.65 1.63
N ALA A 26 -0.04 5.95 0.33
CA ALA A 26 -0.56 7.19 -0.24
C ALA A 26 -2.09 7.29 -0.13
N GLN A 27 -2.81 6.20 -0.44
CA GLN A 27 -4.27 6.15 -0.32
C GLN A 27 -4.74 6.32 1.12
N ILE A 28 -4.08 5.63 2.07
CA ILE A 28 -4.37 5.75 3.50
C ILE A 28 -4.15 7.19 3.97
N THR A 29 -3.02 7.79 3.61
CA THR A 29 -2.69 9.17 4.01
C THR A 29 -3.75 10.15 3.50
N SER A 30 -4.14 10.05 2.23
CA SER A 30 -5.18 10.90 1.66
C SER A 30 -6.52 10.73 2.38
N ALA A 31 -6.94 9.49 2.67
CA ALA A 31 -8.19 9.22 3.38
C ALA A 31 -8.16 9.71 4.83
N MET A 32 -7.02 9.61 5.51
CA MET A 32 -6.85 10.13 6.88
C MET A 32 -6.97 11.65 6.96
N VAL A 33 -6.53 12.38 5.92
CA VAL A 33 -6.80 13.83 5.82
C VAL A 33 -8.31 14.08 5.77
N THR A 34 -9.08 13.29 5.01
CA THR A 34 -10.54 13.39 5.01
C THR A 34 -11.14 13.12 6.39
N VAL A 35 -10.72 12.05 7.07
CA VAL A 35 -11.18 11.72 8.44
C VAL A 35 -10.96 12.88 9.42
N THR A 36 -9.86 13.62 9.28
CA THR A 36 -9.48 14.68 10.22
C THR A 36 -10.05 16.07 9.89
N THR A 37 -10.44 16.31 8.63
CA THR A 37 -10.87 17.64 8.15
C THR A 37 -12.35 17.72 7.78
N GLU A 38 -12.99 16.60 7.49
CA GLU A 38 -14.40 16.54 7.12
C GLU A 38 -15.31 16.46 8.36
N LYS A 39 -16.52 17.00 8.26
CA LYS A 39 -17.55 16.95 9.32
C LYS A 39 -18.74 16.08 8.93
N ASN A 40 -18.88 15.77 7.64
CA ASN A 40 -19.94 14.88 7.17
C ASN A 40 -19.64 13.43 7.56
N PRO A 41 -20.46 12.79 8.40
CA PRO A 41 -20.20 11.43 8.89
C PRO A 41 -20.20 10.39 7.76
N ALA A 42 -20.98 10.57 6.69
CA ALA A 42 -21.01 9.63 5.58
C ALA A 42 -19.65 9.58 4.84
N LYS A 43 -19.04 10.75 4.61
CA LYS A 43 -17.73 10.85 3.96
C LYS A 43 -16.60 10.34 4.84
N ILE A 44 -16.69 10.56 6.16
CA ILE A 44 -15.73 9.99 7.12
C ILE A 44 -15.80 8.45 7.09
N CYS A 45 -17.01 7.88 7.09
CA CYS A 45 -17.21 6.44 6.96
C CYS A 45 -16.67 5.87 5.64
N GLU A 46 -16.82 6.61 4.54
CA GLU A 46 -16.24 6.24 3.25
C GLU A 46 -14.71 6.27 3.29
N ALA A 47 -14.11 7.31 3.89
CA ALA A 47 -12.67 7.40 4.06
C ALA A 47 -12.11 6.22 4.89
N PHE A 48 -12.78 5.83 5.97
CA PHE A 48 -12.41 4.63 6.72
C PHE A 48 -12.53 3.35 5.89
N ARG A 49 -13.56 3.20 5.04
CA ARG A 49 -13.65 2.06 4.11
C ARG A 49 -12.44 1.99 3.16
N VAL A 50 -12.00 3.13 2.62
CA VAL A 50 -10.82 3.20 1.76
C VAL A 50 -9.57 2.73 2.52
N ILE A 51 -9.39 3.19 3.76
CA ILE A 51 -8.26 2.79 4.61
C ILE A 51 -8.26 1.27 4.85
N TYR A 52 -9.41 0.70 5.26
CA TYR A 52 -9.52 -0.73 5.50
C TYR A 52 -9.23 -1.56 4.24
N LYS A 53 -9.73 -1.12 3.08
CA LYS A 53 -9.47 -1.80 1.81
C LYS A 53 -7.97 -1.77 1.45
N ALA A 54 -7.33 -0.61 1.57
CA ALA A 54 -5.90 -0.47 1.29
C ALA A 54 -5.04 -1.38 2.19
N ILE A 55 -5.39 -1.49 3.47
CA ILE A 55 -4.71 -2.41 4.40
C ILE A 55 -4.95 -3.87 4.00
N ALA A 56 -6.20 -4.26 3.71
CA ALA A 56 -6.54 -5.62 3.32
C ALA A 56 -5.80 -6.06 2.05
N ASP A 57 -5.71 -5.17 1.05
CA ASP A 57 -4.99 -5.41 -0.21
C ASP A 57 -3.47 -5.60 0.01
N THR A 58 -2.89 -4.97 1.04
CA THR A 58 -1.48 -5.18 1.42
C THR A 58 -1.24 -6.43 2.28
N ALA A 59 -2.20 -6.80 3.12
CA ALA A 59 -2.10 -7.95 4.02
C ALA A 59 -2.34 -9.28 3.27
N ASN A 60 -3.21 -9.25 2.26
CA ASN A 60 -3.45 -10.37 1.35
C ASN A 60 -3.24 -9.89 -0.09
N PRO A 61 -2.01 -9.97 -0.62
CA PRO A 61 -1.76 -9.78 -2.04
C PRO A 61 -2.35 -10.99 -2.80
N SER A 62 -3.68 -11.06 -2.88
CA SER A 62 -4.36 -12.06 -3.69
C SER A 62 -3.91 -11.86 -5.14
N PRO A 63 -3.50 -12.91 -5.86
CA PRO A 63 -3.17 -12.79 -7.26
C PRO A 63 -4.44 -12.35 -7.98
N ARG A 64 -4.51 -11.06 -8.35
CA ARG A 64 -5.59 -10.57 -9.20
C ARG A 64 -5.56 -11.43 -10.46
N LYS A 65 -6.57 -12.28 -10.60
CA LYS A 65 -6.81 -13.07 -11.80
C LYS A 65 -6.80 -12.09 -12.98
N PRO A 66 -5.93 -12.25 -14.00
CA PRO A 66 -5.96 -11.37 -15.15
C PRO A 66 -7.33 -11.51 -15.83
N ALA A 67 -7.91 -10.35 -16.16
CA ALA A 67 -9.13 -10.24 -16.94
C ALA A 67 -8.89 -10.68 -18.40
#